data_AF-A0A6G2DFY3-F1
#
_entry.id   AF-A0A6G2DFY3-F1
#
_cell.length_a   1.000
_cell.length_b   1.000
_cell.length_c   1.000
_cell.angle_alpha   90.00
_cell.angle_beta   90.00
_cell.angle_gamma   90.00
#
_symmetry.space_group_name_H-M   'P 1'
#
loop_
_entity.id
_entity.type
_entity.pdbx_description
1 polymer ?
#
loop_
_entity_poly.entity_id
_entity_poly.type
_entity_poly.pdbx_seq_one_letter_code
_entity_poly.pdbx_strand_id
1 'polypeptide(L)'
;NKYTVKEAEQSISGLEKQLEELQRFNRDSFIDFENLGIDFLFVDEAHHFKNIRPITGLGNVAGITNTTSKKNVDMEMKVRQIQEEHDFKNIVFATGTPVSNSISELYTMMNYIQPDILKRYQVDYFDSWVG
;
A
#
# COMPACT_ATOMS: atom_id res chain seq x y z
N ASN A 1 -19.76 21.52 2.30
CA ASN A 1 -19.53 20.30 1.49
C ASN A 1 -19.08 20.56 0.05
N LYS A 2 -18.47 21.73 -0.28
CA LYS A 2 -17.84 21.98 -1.60
C LYS A 2 -16.31 21.82 -1.56
N TYR A 3 -15.69 22.02 -0.41
CA TYR A 3 -14.24 21.93 -0.21
C TYR A 3 -13.72 20.49 -0.33
N THR A 4 -14.41 19.54 0.29
CA THR A 4 -14.13 18.10 0.24
C THR A 4 -14.22 17.51 -1.17
N VAL A 5 -15.19 17.95 -1.98
CA VAL A 5 -15.33 17.52 -3.37
C VAL A 5 -14.15 18.01 -4.21
N LYS A 6 -13.76 19.28 -4.04
CA LYS A 6 -12.62 19.88 -4.75
C LYS A 6 -11.29 19.21 -4.39
N GLU A 7 -11.09 18.86 -3.12
CA GLU A 7 -9.91 18.11 -2.66
C GLU A 7 -9.86 16.68 -3.23
N ALA A 8 -11.01 16.00 -3.28
CA ALA A 8 -11.12 14.69 -3.92
C ALA A 8 -10.80 14.76 -5.42
N GLU A 9 -11.36 15.73 -6.14
CA GLU A 9 -11.07 15.97 -7.56
C GLU A 9 -9.59 16.27 -7.82
N GLN A 10 -8.95 17.07 -6.97
CA GLN A 10 -7.51 17.32 -7.04
C GLN A 10 -6.69 16.05 -6.78
N SER A 11 -7.11 15.22 -5.82
CA SER A 11 -6.45 13.95 -5.54
C SER A 11 -6.58 12.98 -6.71
N ILE A 12 -7.76 12.88 -7.33
CA ILE A 12 -8.02 12.05 -8.52
C ILE A 12 -7.10 12.51 -9.66
N SER A 13 -7.09 13.81 -9.98
CA SER A 13 -6.24 14.36 -11.04
C SER A 13 -4.75 14.12 -10.78
N GLY A 14 -4.31 14.20 -9.52
CA GLY A 14 -2.94 13.86 -9.13
C GLY A 14 -2.60 12.39 -9.36
N LEU A 15 -3.52 11.48 -9.01
CA LEU A 15 -3.37 10.04 -9.21
C LEU A 15 -3.37 9.66 -10.70
N GLU A 16 -4.25 10.27 -11.50
CA GLU A 16 -4.30 10.08 -12.96
C GLU A 16 -2.97 10.50 -13.62
N LYS A 17 -2.41 11.64 -13.22
CA LYS A 17 -1.11 12.08 -13.73
C LYS A 17 0.02 11.12 -13.35
N GLN A 18 0.00 10.59 -12.13
CA GLN A 18 0.97 9.57 -11.72
C GLN A 18 0.81 8.28 -12.52
N LEU A 19 -0.43 7.87 -12.82
CA LEU A 19 -0.73 6.72 -13.66
C LEU A 19 -0.18 6.92 -15.09
N GLU A 20 -0.42 8.08 -15.69
CA GLU A 20 0.15 8.40 -17.01
C GLU A 20 1.69 8.37 -17.00
N GLU A 21 2.34 8.92 -15.97
CA GLU A 21 3.79 8.87 -15.85
C GLU A 21 4.32 7.44 -15.74
N LEU A 22 3.63 6.57 -15.00
CA LEU A 22 3.97 5.16 -14.88
C LEU A 22 3.79 4.41 -16.21
N GLN A 23 2.73 4.69 -16.96
CA GLN A 23 2.48 4.10 -18.28
C GLN A 23 3.50 4.57 -19.34
N ARG A 24 4.00 5.80 -19.24
CA ARG A 24 5.03 6.33 -20.16
C ARG A 24 6.39 5.66 -19.99
N PHE A 25 6.65 5.01 -18.87
CA PHE A 25 7.80 4.11 -18.75
C PHE A 25 7.52 2.83 -19.55
N ASN A 26 7.73 2.93 -20.86
CA ASN A 26 7.80 1.77 -21.75
C ASN A 26 9.06 0.98 -21.36
N ARG A 27 8.93 0.12 -20.35
CA ARG A 27 9.90 -0.94 -20.13
C ARG A 27 9.62 -1.97 -21.22
N ASP A 28 10.65 -2.34 -21.99
CA ASP A 28 10.60 -3.54 -22.83
C ASP A 28 10.33 -4.75 -21.93
N SER A 29 9.06 -5.01 -21.60
CA SER A 29 8.64 -6.06 -20.69
C SER A 29 8.48 -7.34 -21.50
N PHE A 30 9.61 -8.02 -21.72
CA PHE A 30 9.58 -9.40 -22.21
C PHE A 30 8.92 -10.35 -21.20
N ILE A 31 8.87 -9.97 -19.90
CA ILE A 31 8.36 -10.78 -18.79
C ILE A 31 7.74 -9.89 -17.70
N ASP A 32 6.53 -10.23 -17.27
CA ASP A 32 5.80 -9.61 -16.14
C ASP A 32 6.00 -10.44 -14.86
N PHE A 33 5.71 -9.87 -13.68
CA PHE A 33 5.88 -10.55 -12.40
C PHE A 33 5.01 -11.83 -12.30
N GLU A 34 3.78 -11.79 -12.82
CA GLU A 34 2.88 -12.94 -12.99
C GLU A 34 3.52 -14.07 -13.81
N ASN A 35 4.27 -13.73 -14.85
CA ASN A 35 4.89 -14.70 -15.75
C ASN A 35 6.11 -15.41 -15.14
N LEU A 36 6.62 -14.95 -13.99
CA LEU A 36 7.76 -15.57 -13.31
C LEU A 36 7.37 -16.79 -12.46
N GLY A 37 6.08 -16.97 -12.15
CA GLY A 37 5.61 -18.07 -11.31
C GLY A 37 6.10 -17.98 -9.86
N ILE A 38 6.22 -16.76 -9.32
CA ILE A 38 6.60 -16.54 -7.92
C ILE A 38 5.40 -16.86 -7.03
N ASP A 39 5.54 -17.88 -6.20
CA ASP A 39 4.50 -18.35 -5.27
C ASP A 39 4.73 -17.90 -3.82
N PHE A 40 5.93 -17.41 -3.50
CA PHE A 40 6.31 -17.00 -2.14
C PHE A 40 7.23 -15.78 -2.14
N LEU A 41 6.94 -14.80 -1.27
CA LEU A 41 7.73 -13.58 -1.11
C LEU A 41 8.24 -13.45 0.32
N PHE A 42 9.57 -13.47 0.46
CA PHE A 42 10.26 -13.13 1.70
C PHE A 42 10.96 -11.78 1.54
N VAL A 43 10.59 -10.80 2.38
CA VAL A 43 11.15 -9.45 2.35
C VAL A 43 11.92 -9.21 3.63
N ASP A 44 13.24 -9.08 3.51
CA ASP A 44 14.09 -8.58 4.60
C ASP A 44 14.12 -7.05 4.62
N GLU A 45 14.40 -6.48 5.78
CA GLU A 45 14.34 -5.05 6.07
C GLU A 45 13.04 -4.39 5.58
N ALA A 46 11.91 -5.04 5.86
CA ALA A 46 10.58 -4.63 5.41
C ALA A 46 10.17 -3.22 5.87
N HIS A 47 10.86 -2.66 6.89
CA HIS A 47 10.67 -1.27 7.30
C HIS A 47 10.98 -0.26 6.19
N HIS A 48 11.68 -0.66 5.12
CA HIS A 48 11.85 0.17 3.93
C HIS A 48 10.56 0.38 3.13
N PHE A 49 9.54 -0.47 3.30
CA PHE A 49 8.31 -0.50 2.49
C PHE A 49 7.04 0.00 3.20
N LYS A 50 7.18 0.53 4.42
CA LYS A 50 6.07 0.88 5.32
C LYS A 50 5.37 2.22 5.07
N ASN A 51 5.77 2.98 4.05
CA ASN A 51 5.25 4.34 3.80
C ASN A 51 4.22 4.34 2.66
N ILE A 52 3.00 3.88 2.93
CA ILE A 52 1.85 4.02 2.03
C ILE A 52 0.89 5.02 2.65
N ARG A 53 0.50 6.04 1.89
CA ARG A 53 -0.51 7.01 2.31
C ARG A 53 -1.86 6.28 2.41
N PRO A 54 -2.45 6.14 3.61
CA PRO A 54 -3.79 5.60 3.72
C PRO A 54 -4.81 6.57 3.11
N ILE A 55 -5.88 6.03 2.55
CA ILE A 55 -7.05 6.81 2.17
C ILE A 55 -7.86 7.04 3.45
N THR A 56 -7.98 8.30 3.85
CA THR A 56 -8.59 8.71 5.12
C THR A 56 -9.38 10.00 4.94
N GLY A 57 -10.52 10.10 5.61
CA GLY A 57 -11.29 11.35 5.75
C GLY A 57 -10.80 12.21 6.93
N LEU A 58 -9.95 11.65 7.79
CA LEU A 58 -9.21 12.41 8.78
C LEU A 58 -8.20 13.26 8.01
N GLY A 59 -8.19 14.58 8.23
CA GLY A 59 -7.33 15.52 7.48
C GLY A 59 -5.83 15.34 7.76
N ASN A 60 -5.07 16.43 7.87
CA ASN A 60 -3.66 16.38 8.26
C ASN A 60 -3.50 16.00 9.75
N VAL A 61 -3.76 14.74 10.10
CA VAL A 61 -3.50 14.20 11.44
C VAL A 61 -2.01 13.94 11.59
N ALA A 62 -1.45 14.38 12.71
CA ALA A 62 -0.05 14.14 13.05
C ALA A 62 0.23 12.63 13.07
N GLY A 63 1.24 12.20 12.30
CA GLY A 63 1.57 10.79 12.18
C GLY A 63 0.85 10.04 11.05
N ILE A 64 0.24 10.72 10.07
CA ILE A 64 -0.15 10.13 8.78
C ILE A 64 0.85 10.57 7.71
N THR A 65 1.37 9.62 6.91
CA THR A 65 2.24 9.97 5.77
C THR A 65 1.43 10.64 4.65
N ASN A 66 1.91 11.77 4.16
CA ASN A 66 1.27 12.52 3.07
C ASN A 66 1.75 12.09 1.68
N THR A 67 2.75 11.22 1.60
CA THR A 67 3.31 10.74 0.33
C THR A 67 3.48 9.23 0.35
N THR A 68 3.22 8.62 -0.81
CA THR A 68 3.53 7.21 -1.08
C THR A 68 4.71 7.16 -2.03
N SER A 69 5.74 6.38 -1.69
CA SER A 69 6.88 6.18 -2.59
C SER A 69 6.57 5.12 -3.66
N LYS A 70 7.10 5.29 -4.88
CA LYS A 70 6.87 4.35 -6.00
C LYS A 70 7.24 2.90 -5.65
N LYS A 71 8.32 2.70 -4.88
CA LYS A 71 8.76 1.38 -4.42
C LYS A 71 7.76 0.70 -3.47
N ASN A 72 6.97 1.46 -2.71
CA ASN A 72 5.99 0.89 -1.79
C ASN A 72 4.73 0.48 -2.54
N VAL A 73 4.32 1.27 -3.54
CA VAL A 73 3.24 0.88 -4.46
C VAL A 73 3.62 -0.41 -5.21
N ASP A 74 4.84 -0.49 -5.74
CA ASP A 74 5.35 -1.69 -6.41
C ASP A 74 5.37 -2.93 -5.48
N MET A 75 5.78 -2.75 -4.22
CA MET A 75 5.73 -3.82 -3.22
C MET A 75 4.29 -4.26 -2.91
N GLU A 76 3.37 -3.30 -2.76
CA GLU A 76 1.95 -3.59 -2.53
C GLU A 76 1.35 -4.38 -3.69
N MET A 77 1.61 -3.98 -4.92
CA MET A 77 1.15 -4.72 -6.10
C MET A 77 1.63 -6.18 -6.09
N LYS A 78 2.93 -6.40 -5.83
CA LYS A 78 3.50 -7.76 -5.76
C LYS A 78 2.91 -8.60 -4.63
N VAL A 79 2.74 -8.01 -3.46
CA VAL A 79 2.13 -8.67 -2.30
C VAL A 79 0.69 -9.07 -2.62
N ARG A 80 -0.10 -8.17 -3.19
CA ARG A 80 -1.51 -8.44 -3.53
C ARG A 80 -1.64 -9.55 -4.56
N GLN A 81 -0.81 -9.53 -5.59
CA GLN A 81 -0.84 -10.55 -6.64
C GLN A 81 -0.63 -11.97 -6.05
N ILE A 82 0.40 -12.16 -5.22
CA ILE A 82 0.66 -13.45 -4.56
C ILE A 82 -0.49 -13.82 -3.60
N GLN A 83 -1.01 -12.85 -2.85
CA GLN A 83 -2.10 -13.09 -1.91
C GLN A 83 -3.41 -13.50 -2.58
N GLU A 84 -3.71 -12.96 -3.76
CA GLU A 84 -4.90 -13.31 -4.55
C GLU A 84 -4.84 -14.77 -5.03
N GLU A 85 -3.66 -15.25 -5.40
CA GLU A 85 -3.46 -16.63 -5.85
C GLU A 85 -3.36 -17.64 -4.69
N HIS A 86 -2.96 -17.18 -3.50
CA HIS A 86 -2.62 -18.06 -2.37
C HIS A 86 -3.44 -17.80 -1.09
N ASP A 87 -4.64 -17.22 -1.19
CA ASP A 87 -5.56 -17.03 -0.05
C ASP A 87 -4.89 -16.28 1.11
N PHE A 88 -4.30 -15.12 0.77
CA PHE A 88 -3.61 -14.20 1.69
C PHE A 88 -2.38 -14.77 2.41
N LYS A 89 -1.83 -15.89 1.93
CA LYS A 89 -0.63 -16.54 2.48
C LYS A 89 0.62 -16.21 1.66
N ASN A 90 1.73 -16.85 2.02
CA ASN A 90 3.01 -16.86 1.29
C ASN A 90 3.78 -15.53 1.25
N ILE A 91 3.46 -14.62 2.18
CA ILE A 91 4.21 -13.37 2.38
C ILE A 91 4.85 -13.40 3.77
N VAL A 92 6.15 -13.14 3.83
CA VAL A 92 6.88 -13.01 5.11
C VAL A 92 7.72 -11.74 5.08
N PHE A 93 7.47 -10.86 6.04
CA PHE A 93 8.27 -9.64 6.26
C PHE A 93 9.16 -9.83 7.49
N ALA A 94 10.46 -9.65 7.31
CA ALA A 94 11.44 -9.60 8.38
C ALA A 94 11.92 -8.15 8.55
N THR A 95 11.93 -7.66 9.79
CA THR A 95 12.47 -6.33 10.11
C THR A 95 12.81 -6.24 11.59
N GLY A 96 13.96 -5.67 11.90
CA GLY A 96 14.34 -5.32 13.29
C GLY A 96 13.65 -4.06 13.81
N THR A 97 12.99 -3.28 12.95
CA THR A 97 12.38 -1.99 13.26
C THR A 97 10.97 -1.87 12.67
N PRO A 98 9.99 -2.64 13.18
CA PRO A 98 8.68 -2.78 12.53
C PRO A 98 7.92 -1.46 12.38
N VAL A 99 8.10 -0.51 13.31
CA VAL A 99 7.50 0.83 13.27
C VAL A 99 8.52 1.81 13.79
N SER A 100 8.61 3.00 13.18
CA SER A 100 9.48 4.07 13.67
C SER A 100 8.66 5.18 14.32
N ASN A 101 7.80 5.86 13.56
CA ASN A 101 7.34 7.19 13.96
C ASN A 101 5.85 7.45 13.74
N SER A 102 5.09 6.49 13.20
CA SER A 102 3.73 6.74 12.73
C SER A 102 2.82 5.53 12.84
N ILE A 103 1.61 5.77 13.32
CA ILE A 103 0.51 4.78 13.37
C ILE A 103 0.09 4.32 11.97
N SER A 104 0.29 5.15 10.94
CA SER A 104 0.08 4.78 9.52
C SER A 104 1.09 3.74 9.01
N GLU A 105 2.32 3.73 9.53
CA GLU A 105 3.30 2.68 9.21
C GLU A 105 2.84 1.33 9.74
N LEU A 106 2.32 1.29 10.98
CA LEU A 106 1.81 0.07 11.58
C LEU A 106 0.61 -0.48 10.80
N TYR A 107 -0.34 0.38 10.45
CA TYR A 107 -1.46 0.01 9.59
C TYR A 107 -0.99 -0.56 8.25
N THR A 108 -0.02 0.11 7.61
CA THR A 108 0.54 -0.33 6.32
C THR A 108 1.12 -1.75 6.43
N MET A 109 1.89 -2.03 7.48
CA MET A 109 2.47 -3.36 7.71
C MET A 109 1.38 -4.42 7.96
N MET A 110 0.34 -4.10 8.74
CA MET A 110 -0.80 -5.01 8.92
C MET A 110 -1.54 -5.24 7.60
N ASN A 111 -1.74 -4.21 6.79
CA ASN A 111 -2.42 -4.30 5.51
C ASN A 111 -1.62 -5.12 4.50
N TYR A 112 -0.28 -5.13 4.55
CA TYR A 112 0.52 -6.03 3.74
C TYR A 112 0.30 -7.49 4.13
N ILE A 113 0.39 -7.82 5.43
CA ILE A 113 0.46 -9.22 5.88
C ILE A 113 -0.91 -9.86 6.03
N GLN A 114 -1.91 -9.12 6.49
CA GLN A 114 -3.20 -9.67 6.94
C GLN A 114 -4.41 -8.80 6.52
N PRO A 115 -4.55 -8.47 5.22
CA PRO A 115 -5.67 -7.67 4.75
C PRO A 115 -7.03 -8.37 4.97
N ASP A 116 -7.05 -9.71 4.93
CA ASP A 116 -8.22 -10.55 5.19
C ASP A 116 -8.70 -10.42 6.64
N ILE A 117 -7.76 -10.36 7.60
CA ILE A 117 -8.06 -10.16 9.01
C ILE A 117 -8.63 -8.77 9.23
N LEU A 118 -8.02 -7.73 8.65
CA LEU A 118 -8.55 -6.35 8.74
C LEU A 118 -9.99 -6.28 8.23
N LYS A 119 -10.25 -6.91 7.07
CA LYS A 119 -11.59 -7.00 6.49
C LYS A 119 -12.58 -7.76 7.37
N ARG A 120 -12.15 -8.88 7.97
CA ARG A 120 -12.98 -9.68 8.88
C ARG A 120 -13.43 -8.89 10.11
N TYR A 121 -12.55 -8.03 10.62
CA TYR A 121 -12.85 -7.14 11.75
C TYR A 121 -13.50 -5.81 11.34
N GLN A 122 -13.76 -5.60 10.04
CA GLN A 122 -14.35 -4.36 9.49
C GLN A 122 -13.49 -3.11 9.78
N VAL A 123 -12.17 -3.30 9.76
CA VAL A 123 -11.14 -2.28 10.00
C VAL A 123 -10.13 -2.25 8.84
N ASP A 124 -10.59 -2.58 7.64
CA ASP A 124 -9.85 -2.52 6.38
C ASP A 124 -9.71 -1.10 5.81
N TYR A 125 -10.31 -0.12 6.46
CA TYR A 125 -10.04 1.29 6.27
C TYR A 125 -9.24 1.84 7.45
N PHE A 126 -8.29 2.72 7.15
CA PHE A 126 -7.43 3.32 8.16
C PHE A 126 -8.24 4.00 9.28
N ASP A 127 -9.29 4.75 8.92
CA ASP A 127 -10.14 5.47 9.88
C ASP A 127 -10.83 4.49 10.84
N SER A 128 -11.38 3.40 10.32
CA SER A 128 -12.02 2.35 11.11
C SER A 128 -11.03 1.59 12.00
N TRP A 129 -9.77 1.48 11.57
CA TRP A 129 -8.72 0.81 12.33
C TRP A 129 -8.17 1.65 13.49
N VAL A 130 -8.07 2.97 13.31
CA VAL A 130 -7.60 3.88 14.37
C VAL A 130 -8.68 4.12 15.44
N GLY A 131 -9.96 4.11 15.07
CA GLY A 131 -11.10 4.23 15.97
C GLY A 131 -12.05 5.38 15.65
#